data_AF-A0A539D7C9-F1
#
_entry.id   AF-A0A539D7C9-F1
#
_cell.length_a   1.000
_cell.length_b   1.000
_cell.length_c   1.000
_cell.angle_alpha   90.00
_cell.angle_beta   90.00
_cell.angle_gamma   90.00
#
_symmetry.space_group_name_H-M   'P 1'
#
loop_
_entity.id
_entity.type
_entity.pdbx_description
1 polymer ?
#
loop_
_entity_poly.entity_id
_entity_poly.type
_entity_poly.pdbx_seq_one_letter_code
_entity_poly.pdbx_strand_id
1 'polypeptide(L)'
;MSRGSLTYPVLASGTWTIGLEAVSNPFFRVDAWLTSWLVGSASPTFVTGKTESRLIGSPGTAHGVVSVASYTTKRTWTDINGSSRSYFSAVMNQIANYASSGPSRDGATLPHIAAPGYGVAGSLSSQALSSISSTYRLADGVHFISSGTSVAAAHVAGGVALLLQSIPDLTRDQIVNQLTNSATTDGFTGAVPNSRWGAGKLYLQSSPRGSDST
;
A
#
# COMPACT_ATOMS: atom_id res chain seq x y z
N MET A 1 -11.25 35.72 10.91
CA MET A 1 -10.91 35.49 12.34
C MET A 1 -9.51 34.87 12.38
N SER A 2 -8.52 35.65 12.81
CA SER A 2 -7.14 35.18 12.98
C SER A 2 -7.07 34.31 14.23
N ARG A 3 -6.84 33.01 14.09
CA ARG A 3 -6.49 32.14 15.23
C ARG A 3 -5.08 32.55 15.65
N GLY A 4 -4.96 33.06 16.89
CA GLY A 4 -3.70 33.48 17.48
C GLY A 4 -2.59 32.44 17.28
N SER A 5 -1.37 32.94 17.05
CA SER A 5 -0.17 32.11 16.91
C SER A 5 0.01 31.23 18.14
N LEU A 6 -0.33 29.95 18.01
CA LEU A 6 0.01 28.93 18.99
C LEU A 6 1.51 28.64 18.84
N THR A 7 2.33 29.32 19.64
CA THR A 7 3.76 28.98 19.75
C THR A 7 3.87 27.69 20.54
N TYR A 8 3.88 26.55 19.85
CA TYR A 8 4.16 25.28 20.50
C TYR A 8 5.62 25.27 20.97
N PRO A 9 5.92 24.77 22.18
CA PRO A 9 7.30 24.63 22.62
C PRO A 9 8.07 23.75 21.64
N VAL A 10 9.28 24.19 21.28
CA VAL A 10 10.19 23.37 20.47
C VAL A 10 10.54 22.14 21.29
N LEU A 11 10.17 20.96 20.78
CA LEU A 11 10.48 19.70 21.44
C LEU A 11 12.00 19.51 21.45
N ALA A 12 12.55 19.23 22.63
CA ALA A 12 13.97 18.89 22.76
C ALA A 12 14.27 17.60 21.98
N SER A 13 15.36 17.60 21.21
CA SER A 13 15.87 16.40 20.57
C SER A 13 16.38 15.42 21.62
N GLY A 14 16.04 14.14 21.49
CA GLY A 14 16.54 13.10 22.37
C GLY A 14 15.64 11.87 22.40
N THR A 15 16.02 10.90 23.23
CA THR A 15 15.19 9.74 23.53
C THR A 15 14.17 10.12 24.61
N TRP A 16 12.89 10.07 24.25
CA TRP A 16 11.79 10.28 25.18
C TRP A 16 11.24 8.94 25.65
N THR A 17 10.84 8.88 26.91
CA THR A 17 10.21 7.68 27.50
C THR A 17 8.73 7.96 27.75
N ILE A 18 7.87 7.06 27.26
CA ILE A 18 6.45 7.04 27.57
C ILE A 18 6.21 5.84 28.49
N GLY A 19 5.87 6.11 29.75
CA GLY A 19 5.52 5.08 30.73
C GLY A 19 4.03 4.75 30.68
N LEU A 20 3.69 3.47 30.75
CA LEU A 20 2.32 2.98 30.82
C LEU A 20 2.21 2.05 32.03
N GLU A 21 1.23 2.29 32.89
CA GLU A 21 0.99 1.51 34.11
C GLU A 21 -0.42 0.93 34.09
N ALA A 22 -0.55 -0.37 34.37
CA ALA A 22 -1.84 -1.03 34.47
C ALA A 22 -2.51 -0.67 35.80
N VAL A 23 -3.73 -0.15 35.75
CA VAL A 23 -4.46 0.22 36.98
C VAL A 23 -5.24 -0.96 37.58
N SER A 24 -5.69 -1.93 36.77
CA SER A 24 -6.57 -3.01 37.26
C SER A 24 -6.28 -4.39 36.66
N ASN A 25 -6.00 -4.45 35.36
CA ASN A 25 -5.66 -5.69 34.69
C ASN A 25 -4.18 -5.67 34.27
N PRO A 26 -3.29 -6.46 34.89
CA PRO A 26 -1.89 -6.51 34.51
C PRO A 26 -1.65 -7.14 33.13
N PHE A 27 -2.65 -7.84 32.57
CA PHE A 27 -2.59 -8.47 31.25
C PHE A 27 -3.41 -7.66 30.25
N PHE A 28 -2.77 -6.65 29.67
CA PHE A 28 -3.35 -5.80 28.63
C PHE A 28 -2.35 -5.56 27.51
N ARG A 29 -2.87 -5.36 26.31
CA ARG A 29 -2.09 -5.06 25.11
C ARG A 29 -2.23 -3.58 24.78
N VAL A 30 -1.10 -2.90 24.59
CA VAL A 30 -1.07 -1.54 24.07
C VAL A 30 -0.36 -1.54 22.74
N ASP A 31 -0.97 -0.87 21.77
CA ASP A 31 -0.34 -0.54 20.52
C ASP A 31 -0.24 0.98 20.39
N ALA A 32 0.93 1.45 19.97
CA ALA A 32 1.17 2.86 19.70
C ALA A 32 1.76 3.02 18.29
N TRP A 33 1.34 4.08 17.60
CA TRP A 33 1.82 4.40 16.26
C TRP A 33 2.24 5.86 16.19
N LEU A 34 3.28 6.12 15.41
CA LEU A 34 3.60 7.47 14.94
C LEU A 34 2.79 7.73 13.67
N THR A 35 1.93 8.73 13.71
CA THR A 35 1.01 9.04 12.59
C THR A 35 1.62 10.01 11.58
N SER A 36 2.77 10.61 11.90
CA SER A 36 3.51 11.50 11.02
C SER A 36 4.94 11.00 10.89
N TRP A 37 5.46 11.04 9.67
CA TRP A 37 6.86 10.75 9.39
C TRP A 37 7.80 11.80 9.96
N LEU A 38 7.30 13.02 10.19
CA LEU A 38 8.05 14.14 10.70
C LEU A 38 7.34 14.83 11.86
N VAL A 39 8.13 15.23 12.86
CA VAL A 39 7.74 16.17 13.91
C VAL A 39 8.72 17.34 13.79
N GLY A 40 8.25 18.44 13.19
CA GLY A 40 9.14 19.50 12.70
C GLY A 40 10.05 18.97 11.60
N SER A 41 11.37 19.07 11.78
CA SER A 41 12.39 18.51 10.88
C SER A 41 12.92 17.13 11.29
N ALA A 42 12.45 16.58 12.41
CA ALA A 42 12.92 15.31 12.95
C ALA A 42 12.03 14.14 12.49
N SER A 43 12.64 12.99 12.21
CA SER A 43 11.95 11.73 11.93
C SER A 43 11.86 10.87 13.21
N PRO A 44 10.76 10.93 13.97
CA PRO A 44 10.64 10.15 15.20
C PRO A 44 10.59 8.65 14.90
N THR A 45 11.12 7.84 15.83
CA THR A 45 10.99 6.37 15.80
C THR A 45 10.86 5.83 17.22
N PHE A 46 10.14 4.73 17.37
CA PHE A 46 10.25 3.92 18.57
C PHE A 46 11.59 3.18 18.55
N VAL A 47 12.36 3.32 19.64
CA VAL A 47 13.66 2.65 19.83
C VAL A 47 13.55 1.40 20.72
N THR A 48 12.46 1.26 21.46
CA THR A 48 12.16 0.12 22.33
C THR A 48 10.72 -0.33 22.08
N GLY A 49 10.47 -1.64 22.07
CA GLY A 49 9.13 -2.21 21.86
C GLY A 49 8.58 -2.08 20.44
N LYS A 50 9.39 -1.63 19.46
CA LYS A 50 8.99 -1.51 18.05
C LYS A 50 8.69 -2.89 17.47
N THR A 51 7.55 -3.03 16.81
CA THR A 51 7.19 -4.24 16.04
C THR A 51 6.77 -3.87 14.62
N GLU A 52 7.13 -4.72 13.66
CA GLU A 52 6.76 -4.55 12.24
C GLU A 52 5.45 -5.31 11.93
N SER A 53 4.42 -5.08 12.74
CA SER A 53 3.10 -5.72 12.66
C SER A 53 1.99 -4.71 12.91
N ARG A 54 0.81 -4.95 12.33
CA ARG A 54 -0.38 -4.06 12.45
C ARG A 54 -0.09 -2.63 12.01
N LEU A 55 0.60 -2.52 10.88
CA LEU A 55 0.99 -1.26 10.26
C LEU A 55 0.00 -0.79 9.20
N ILE A 56 -1.03 -1.57 8.91
CA ILE A 56 -2.09 -1.18 7.96
C ILE A 56 -2.90 -0.06 8.61
N GLY A 57 -2.80 1.13 8.00
CA GLY A 57 -3.49 2.32 8.46
C GLY A 57 -4.98 2.31 8.12
N SER A 58 -5.77 3.02 8.92
CA SER A 58 -7.13 3.38 8.55
C SER A 58 -7.10 4.31 7.32
N PRO A 59 -8.04 4.18 6.35
CA PRO A 59 -9.21 3.30 6.37
C PRO A 59 -8.98 1.89 5.81
N GLY A 60 -7.74 1.51 5.50
CA GLY A 60 -7.39 0.19 4.92
C GLY A 60 -7.68 -1.04 5.80
N THR A 61 -8.09 -0.82 7.05
CA THR A 61 -8.55 -1.86 7.99
C THR A 61 -10.08 -1.97 8.10
N ALA A 62 -10.85 -1.11 7.43
CA ALA A 62 -12.32 -1.15 7.53
C ALA A 62 -12.90 -2.42 6.88
N HIS A 63 -13.96 -2.98 7.47
CA HIS A 63 -14.62 -4.17 6.92
C HIS A 63 -15.17 -3.96 5.50
N GLY A 64 -15.57 -2.73 5.14
CA GLY A 64 -16.14 -2.40 3.84
C GLY A 64 -15.13 -2.20 2.70
N VAL A 65 -13.82 -2.36 2.92
CA VAL A 65 -12.79 -2.05 1.90
C VAL A 65 -11.98 -3.27 1.49
N VAL A 66 -11.42 -3.25 0.28
CA VAL A 66 -10.38 -4.20 -0.15
C VAL A 66 -9.01 -3.59 0.19
N SER A 67 -8.38 -4.09 1.25
CA SER A 67 -7.00 -3.76 1.61
C SER A 67 -5.98 -4.39 0.66
N VAL A 68 -5.05 -3.59 0.13
CA VAL A 68 -4.11 -3.98 -0.94
C VAL A 68 -2.66 -3.67 -0.59
N ALA A 69 -1.79 -4.67 -0.71
CA ALA A 69 -0.34 -4.53 -0.66
C ALA A 69 0.26 -4.16 -2.03
N SER A 70 1.44 -3.55 -2.03
CA SER A 70 2.20 -3.25 -3.25
C SER A 70 3.36 -4.23 -3.41
N TYR A 71 3.57 -4.75 -4.61
CA TYR A 71 4.81 -5.42 -4.99
C TYR A 71 5.45 -4.79 -6.24
N THR A 72 6.73 -5.10 -6.43
CA THR A 72 7.54 -4.53 -7.51
C THR A 72 7.31 -5.24 -8.83
N THR A 73 6.97 -4.47 -9.86
CA THR A 73 6.84 -4.91 -11.26
C THR A 73 7.82 -4.23 -12.21
N LYS A 74 8.42 -3.10 -11.82
CA LYS A 74 9.51 -2.46 -12.58
C LYS A 74 10.50 -1.82 -11.62
N ARG A 75 11.78 -1.87 -11.99
CA ARG A 75 12.86 -1.20 -11.26
C ARG A 75 13.46 -0.04 -12.04
N THR A 76 13.61 -0.20 -13.35
CA THR A 76 14.33 0.75 -14.20
C THR A 76 13.44 1.31 -15.31
N TRP A 77 13.71 2.54 -15.72
CA TRP A 77 13.02 3.22 -16.81
C TRP A 77 13.94 4.25 -17.47
N THR A 78 13.57 4.67 -18.67
CA THR A 78 14.20 5.81 -19.36
C THR A 78 13.37 7.06 -19.09
N ASP A 79 14.02 8.11 -18.62
CA ASP A 79 13.36 9.39 -18.38
C ASP A 79 13.18 10.24 -19.65
N ILE A 80 12.48 11.36 -19.53
CA ILE A 80 12.22 12.30 -20.63
C ILE A 80 13.49 12.85 -21.30
N ASN A 81 14.63 12.82 -20.62
CA ASN A 81 15.92 13.28 -21.15
C ASN A 81 16.76 12.12 -21.73
N GLY A 82 16.17 10.92 -21.87
CA GLY A 82 16.86 9.74 -22.38
C GLY A 82 17.79 9.07 -21.37
N SER A 83 17.79 9.49 -20.10
CA SER A 83 18.65 8.93 -19.06
C SER A 83 18.01 7.70 -18.41
N SER A 84 18.82 6.66 -18.16
CA SER A 84 18.39 5.50 -17.38
C SER A 84 18.25 5.85 -15.90
N ARG A 85 17.13 5.47 -15.31
CA ARG A 85 16.77 5.67 -13.90
C ARG A 85 16.43 4.35 -13.24
N SER A 86 16.55 4.30 -11.92
CA SER A 86 16.34 3.09 -11.14
C SER A 86 15.81 3.39 -9.74
N TYR A 87 14.87 2.57 -9.28
CA TYR A 87 14.61 2.40 -7.85
C TYR A 87 15.61 1.41 -7.26
N PHE A 88 16.74 1.91 -6.77
CA PHE A 88 17.86 1.07 -6.30
C PHE A 88 17.49 0.08 -5.19
N SER A 89 16.52 0.43 -4.33
CA SER A 89 16.05 -0.43 -3.24
C SER A 89 14.98 -1.44 -3.65
N ALA A 90 14.42 -1.34 -4.86
CA ALA A 90 13.35 -2.22 -5.29
C ALA A 90 13.90 -3.60 -5.65
N VAL A 91 13.24 -4.67 -5.22
CA VAL A 91 13.55 -6.04 -5.63
C VAL A 91 12.44 -6.55 -6.54
N MET A 92 12.80 -6.97 -7.76
CA MET A 92 11.85 -7.47 -8.75
C MET A 92 10.96 -8.57 -8.15
N ASN A 93 9.64 -8.48 -8.33
CA ASN A 93 8.63 -9.42 -7.82
C ASN A 93 8.48 -9.48 -6.30
N GLN A 94 9.29 -8.75 -5.54
CA GLN A 94 9.24 -8.69 -4.08
C GLN A 94 8.21 -7.65 -3.62
N ILE A 95 7.63 -7.92 -2.45
CA ILE A 95 6.78 -6.96 -1.74
C ILE A 95 7.54 -5.63 -1.58
N ALA A 96 6.85 -4.52 -1.80
CA ALA A 96 7.47 -3.21 -1.63
C ALA A 96 7.90 -3.01 -0.17
N ASN A 97 9.06 -2.39 0.03
CA ASN A 97 9.61 -2.14 1.36
C ASN A 97 8.71 -1.22 2.21
N TYR A 98 7.94 -0.33 1.56
CA TYR A 98 6.98 0.56 2.21
C TYR A 98 5.59 -0.08 2.42
N ALA A 99 5.33 -1.28 1.90
CA ALA A 99 4.03 -1.92 2.08
C ALA A 99 3.86 -2.32 3.55
N SER A 100 2.81 -1.78 4.20
CA SER A 100 2.47 -2.11 5.58
C SER A 100 2.12 -3.59 5.74
N SER A 101 2.56 -4.18 6.86
CA SER A 101 2.18 -5.52 7.28
C SER A 101 0.93 -5.51 8.15
N GLY A 102 0.12 -6.55 8.05
CA GLY A 102 -0.95 -6.84 8.98
C GLY A 102 -0.48 -7.57 10.25
N PRO A 103 -1.39 -8.28 10.95
CA PRO A 103 -2.85 -8.29 10.71
C PRO A 103 -3.47 -6.91 10.98
N SER A 104 -4.79 -6.77 10.91
CA SER A 104 -5.46 -5.61 11.51
C SER A 104 -5.29 -5.60 13.04
N ARG A 105 -5.67 -4.50 13.69
CA ARG A 105 -5.56 -4.35 15.15
C ARG A 105 -6.40 -5.38 15.92
N ASP A 106 -7.54 -5.74 15.37
CA ASP A 106 -8.47 -6.77 15.82
C ASP A 106 -8.10 -8.20 15.34
N GLY A 107 -7.03 -8.34 14.54
CA GLY A 107 -6.46 -9.65 14.20
C GLY A 107 -6.91 -10.24 12.86
N ALA A 108 -7.71 -9.52 12.07
CA ALA A 108 -8.06 -9.95 10.72
C ALA A 108 -6.82 -10.04 9.81
N THR A 109 -6.78 -11.08 8.98
CA THR A 109 -5.69 -11.29 8.03
C THR A 109 -5.77 -10.24 6.92
N LEU A 110 -4.90 -9.23 7.04
CA LEU A 110 -4.73 -8.16 6.07
C LEU A 110 -3.24 -8.05 5.66
N PRO A 111 -2.92 -7.51 4.47
CA PRO A 111 -3.86 -7.09 3.41
C PRO A 111 -4.62 -8.29 2.82
N HIS A 112 -5.68 -8.07 2.03
CA HIS A 112 -6.37 -9.20 1.40
C HIS A 112 -5.56 -9.76 0.22
N ILE A 113 -4.91 -8.89 -0.55
CA ILE A 113 -4.20 -9.22 -1.78
C ILE A 113 -3.03 -8.24 -1.99
N ALA A 114 -2.03 -8.60 -2.79
CA ALA A 114 -0.98 -7.71 -3.28
C ALA A 114 -1.13 -7.46 -4.78
N ALA A 115 -0.82 -6.25 -5.24
CA ALA A 115 -0.92 -5.87 -6.65
C ALA A 115 0.30 -5.03 -7.10
N PRO A 116 0.51 -4.85 -8.41
CA PRO A 116 1.57 -3.98 -8.93
C PRO A 116 1.48 -2.57 -8.38
N GLY A 117 2.51 -2.12 -7.67
CA GLY A 117 2.52 -0.76 -7.12
C GLY A 117 3.90 -0.15 -6.99
N TYR A 118 4.98 -0.84 -7.34
CA TYR A 118 6.32 -0.27 -7.35
C TYR A 118 6.91 -0.31 -8.77
N GLY A 119 7.06 0.89 -9.36
CA GLY A 119 7.53 1.05 -10.73
C GLY A 119 6.42 0.89 -11.75
N VAL A 120 5.31 1.60 -11.58
CA VAL A 120 4.18 1.54 -12.50
C VAL A 120 4.13 2.83 -13.31
N ALA A 121 3.99 2.70 -14.62
CA ALA A 121 3.76 3.84 -15.50
C ALA A 121 2.28 4.24 -15.48
N GLY A 122 2.00 5.53 -15.31
CA GLY A 122 0.65 6.08 -15.36
C GLY A 122 0.61 7.40 -16.13
N SER A 123 -0.59 7.87 -16.44
CA SER A 123 -0.81 9.12 -17.18
C SER A 123 -0.29 10.33 -16.40
N LEU A 124 0.46 11.21 -17.05
CA LEU A 124 0.94 12.46 -16.49
C LEU A 124 0.01 13.60 -16.90
N SER A 125 -0.62 14.24 -15.91
CA SER A 125 -1.41 15.45 -16.17
C SER A 125 -0.50 16.59 -16.64
N SER A 126 -0.93 17.33 -17.67
CA SER A 126 -0.26 18.54 -18.14
C SER A 126 -0.16 19.62 -17.06
N GLN A 127 -1.07 19.61 -16.08
CA GLN A 127 -1.06 20.52 -14.94
C GLN A 127 -0.06 20.11 -13.84
N ALA A 128 0.41 18.85 -13.85
CA ALA A 128 1.35 18.33 -12.86
C ALA A 128 2.82 18.42 -13.32
N LEU A 129 3.08 18.97 -14.50
CA LEU A 129 4.42 19.04 -15.08
C LEU A 129 5.40 19.82 -14.19
N SER A 130 4.98 20.83 -13.44
CA SER A 130 5.87 21.54 -12.52
C SER A 130 6.16 20.77 -11.22
N SER A 131 5.25 19.88 -10.82
CA SER A 131 5.32 19.14 -9.55
C SER A 131 6.06 17.80 -9.64
N ILE A 132 6.16 17.22 -10.84
CA ILE A 132 6.81 15.93 -11.07
C ILE A 132 8.19 16.16 -11.66
N SER A 133 9.25 15.71 -10.98
CA SER A 133 10.62 15.78 -11.51
C SER A 133 10.73 15.11 -12.89
N SER A 134 11.52 15.69 -13.79
CA SER A 134 11.82 15.12 -15.11
C SER A 134 12.36 13.70 -15.04
N THR A 135 13.05 13.34 -13.95
CA THR A 135 13.57 11.98 -13.70
C THR A 135 12.49 10.92 -13.56
N TYR A 136 11.26 11.29 -13.24
CA TYR A 136 10.12 10.37 -13.13
C TYR A 136 9.20 10.42 -14.36
N ARG A 137 9.37 11.39 -15.25
CA ARG A 137 8.60 11.47 -16.51
C ARG A 137 9.21 10.51 -17.52
N LEU A 138 8.36 9.75 -18.21
CA LEU A 138 8.80 8.79 -19.21
C LEU A 138 9.13 9.49 -20.53
N ALA A 139 9.88 8.80 -21.39
CA ALA A 139 10.39 9.31 -22.66
C ALA A 139 9.31 9.86 -23.62
N ASP A 140 8.05 9.44 -23.48
CA ASP A 140 6.93 9.91 -24.30
C ASP A 140 6.37 11.28 -23.88
N GLY A 141 6.77 11.80 -22.72
CA GLY A 141 6.33 13.10 -22.19
C GLY A 141 4.89 13.14 -21.67
N VAL A 142 4.13 12.06 -21.78
CA VAL A 142 2.71 11.99 -21.37
C VAL A 142 2.46 10.96 -20.28
N HIS A 143 3.48 10.20 -19.89
CA HIS A 143 3.44 9.30 -18.75
C HIS A 143 4.53 9.62 -17.72
N PHE A 144 4.31 9.14 -16.50
CA PHE A 144 5.32 9.16 -15.45
C PHE A 144 5.34 7.82 -14.72
N ILE A 145 6.48 7.48 -14.13
CA ILE A 145 6.62 6.32 -13.26
C ILE A 145 6.27 6.72 -11.82
N SER A 146 5.55 5.84 -11.13
CA SER A 146 5.18 6.05 -9.74
C SER A 146 5.32 4.78 -8.90
N SER A 147 5.24 4.98 -7.59
CA SER A 147 5.21 3.91 -6.61
C SER A 147 4.27 4.24 -5.45
N GLY A 148 3.62 3.23 -4.90
CA GLY A 148 2.75 3.35 -3.73
C GLY A 148 1.69 2.27 -3.66
N THR A 149 1.18 2.02 -2.46
CA THR A 149 -0.01 1.17 -2.28
C THR A 149 -1.25 1.79 -2.92
N SER A 150 -1.33 3.12 -3.09
CA SER A 150 -2.37 3.78 -3.89
C SER A 150 -2.38 3.31 -5.35
N VAL A 151 -1.20 3.03 -5.92
CA VAL A 151 -1.06 2.54 -7.29
C VAL A 151 -1.46 1.06 -7.38
N ALA A 152 -1.11 0.27 -6.37
CA ALA A 152 -1.59 -1.11 -6.25
C ALA A 152 -3.11 -1.18 -6.09
N ALA A 153 -3.70 -0.29 -5.27
CA ALA A 153 -5.13 -0.17 -5.10
C ALA A 153 -5.85 0.17 -6.43
N ALA A 154 -5.26 1.02 -7.28
CA ALA A 154 -5.81 1.32 -8.60
C ALA A 154 -5.87 0.07 -9.52
N HIS A 155 -4.87 -0.80 -9.49
CA HIS A 155 -4.91 -2.07 -10.23
C HIS A 155 -6.02 -2.99 -9.74
N VAL A 156 -6.16 -3.14 -8.42
CA VAL A 156 -7.24 -3.94 -7.84
C VAL A 156 -8.60 -3.33 -8.16
N ALA A 157 -8.76 -2.01 -8.09
CA ALA A 157 -10.00 -1.33 -8.46
C ALA A 157 -10.39 -1.59 -9.93
N GLY A 158 -9.43 -1.54 -10.86
CA GLY A 158 -9.67 -1.91 -12.26
C GLY A 158 -10.09 -3.37 -12.40
N GLY A 159 -9.46 -4.29 -11.66
CA GLY A 159 -9.86 -5.69 -11.65
C GLY A 159 -11.25 -5.92 -11.08
N VAL A 160 -11.62 -5.21 -10.01
CA VAL A 160 -12.97 -5.23 -9.45
C VAL A 160 -14.00 -4.68 -10.43
N ALA A 161 -13.67 -3.63 -11.18
CA ALA A 161 -14.55 -3.11 -12.23
C ALA A 161 -14.82 -4.16 -13.32
N LEU A 162 -13.82 -4.96 -13.71
CA LEU A 162 -14.00 -6.08 -14.64
C LEU A 162 -14.85 -7.21 -14.05
N LEU A 163 -14.67 -7.52 -12.76
CA LEU A 163 -15.53 -8.49 -12.06
C LEU A 163 -16.99 -8.01 -12.04
N LEU A 164 -17.22 -6.74 -11.73
CA LEU A 164 -18.55 -6.13 -11.71
C LEU A 164 -19.16 -5.99 -13.12
N GLN A 165 -18.33 -5.81 -14.15
CA GLN A 165 -18.83 -5.85 -15.53
C GLN A 165 -19.40 -7.23 -15.88
N SER A 166 -18.78 -8.30 -15.38
CA SER A 166 -19.22 -9.68 -15.60
C SER A 166 -20.40 -10.07 -14.70
N ILE A 167 -20.35 -9.68 -13.41
CA ILE A 167 -21.34 -10.00 -12.39
C ILE A 167 -21.64 -8.70 -11.59
N PRO A 168 -22.64 -7.91 -12.02
CA PRO A 168 -22.89 -6.57 -11.48
C PRO A 168 -23.24 -6.51 -9.98
N ASP A 169 -23.87 -7.55 -9.45
CA ASP A 169 -24.41 -7.56 -8.08
C ASP A 169 -23.46 -8.20 -7.05
N LEU A 170 -22.16 -8.32 -7.38
CA LEU A 170 -21.19 -8.86 -6.43
C LEU A 170 -21.10 -8.00 -5.16
N THR A 171 -21.29 -8.62 -4.01
CA THR A 171 -21.01 -7.99 -2.72
C THR A 171 -19.51 -7.85 -2.51
N ARG A 172 -19.11 -6.97 -1.59
CA ARG A 172 -17.70 -6.80 -1.21
C ARG A 172 -17.04 -8.12 -0.81
N ASP A 173 -17.72 -8.97 -0.06
CA ASP A 173 -17.15 -10.24 0.39
C ASP A 173 -17.01 -11.24 -0.75
N GLN A 174 -17.96 -11.25 -1.69
CA GLN A 174 -17.82 -12.03 -2.92
C GLN A 174 -16.65 -11.52 -3.77
N ILE A 175 -16.46 -10.21 -3.87
CA ILE A 175 -15.30 -9.60 -4.55
C ILE A 175 -13.99 -10.05 -3.89
N VAL A 176 -13.88 -9.92 -2.56
CA VAL A 176 -12.68 -10.35 -1.82
C VAL A 176 -12.43 -11.85 -2.07
N ASN A 177 -13.45 -12.69 -1.96
CA ASN A 177 -13.32 -14.13 -2.21
C ASN A 177 -12.85 -14.44 -3.62
N GLN A 178 -13.38 -13.78 -4.65
CA GLN A 178 -12.94 -13.95 -6.03
C GLN A 178 -11.45 -13.58 -6.16
N LEU A 179 -11.06 -12.41 -5.65
CA LEU A 179 -9.66 -11.93 -5.71
C LEU A 179 -8.69 -12.83 -4.96
N THR A 180 -9.07 -13.33 -3.78
CA THR A 180 -8.20 -14.17 -2.95
C THR A 180 -8.09 -15.59 -3.48
N ASN A 181 -9.18 -16.16 -4.02
CA ASN A 181 -9.18 -17.51 -4.55
C ASN A 181 -8.47 -17.62 -5.90
N SER A 182 -8.48 -16.54 -6.69
CA SER A 182 -7.74 -16.49 -7.95
C SER A 182 -6.27 -16.07 -7.79
N ALA A 183 -5.86 -15.65 -6.59
CA ALA A 183 -4.53 -15.10 -6.33
C ALA A 183 -3.42 -16.08 -6.75
N THR A 184 -2.36 -15.53 -7.35
CA THR A 184 -1.17 -16.32 -7.70
C THR A 184 -0.11 -16.24 -6.60
N THR A 185 0.67 -17.30 -6.49
CA THR A 185 1.71 -17.45 -5.47
C THR A 185 3.02 -17.86 -6.12
N ASP A 186 4.12 -17.51 -5.48
CA ASP A 186 5.46 -17.88 -5.91
C ASP A 186 6.45 -17.90 -4.72
N GLY A 187 7.74 -18.09 -5.01
CA GLY A 187 8.77 -18.08 -3.98
C GLY A 187 8.87 -16.77 -3.18
N PHE A 188 8.36 -15.65 -3.69
CA PHE A 188 8.36 -14.37 -2.97
C PHE A 188 7.17 -14.25 -2.01
N THR A 189 6.02 -14.83 -2.37
CA THR A 189 4.84 -14.83 -1.50
C THR A 189 5.01 -15.76 -0.30
N GLY A 190 5.73 -16.87 -0.49
CA GLY A 190 5.79 -17.96 0.48
C GLY A 190 4.42 -18.59 0.71
N ALA A 191 4.21 -19.17 1.89
CA ALA A 191 2.90 -19.69 2.30
C ALA A 191 1.92 -18.53 2.55
N VAL A 192 0.75 -18.61 1.94
CA VAL A 192 -0.34 -17.63 2.02
C VAL A 192 -1.63 -18.31 2.50
N PRO A 193 -2.56 -17.58 3.16
CA PRO A 193 -2.50 -16.15 3.41
C PRO A 193 -1.50 -15.77 4.52
N ASN A 194 -0.84 -14.61 4.38
CA ASN A 194 0.05 -14.07 5.40
C ASN A 194 -0.05 -12.55 5.53
N SER A 195 0.56 -11.98 6.57
CA SER A 195 0.46 -10.55 6.92
C SER A 195 1.18 -9.60 5.95
N ARG A 196 1.95 -10.09 4.99
CA ARG A 196 2.67 -9.27 3.99
C ARG A 196 1.97 -9.28 2.64
N TRP A 197 1.54 -10.47 2.20
CA TRP A 197 1.03 -10.71 0.85
C TRP A 197 -0.49 -10.90 0.79
N GLY A 198 -1.16 -11.02 1.95
CA GLY A 198 -2.54 -11.50 1.95
C GLY A 198 -2.61 -12.87 1.31
N ALA A 199 -3.59 -13.08 0.44
CA ALA A 199 -3.76 -14.31 -0.34
C ALA A 199 -2.73 -14.48 -1.48
N GLY A 200 -1.91 -13.47 -1.79
CA GLY A 200 -0.93 -13.53 -2.87
C GLY A 200 -1.05 -12.37 -3.86
N LYS A 201 -0.66 -12.61 -5.11
CA LYS A 201 -0.61 -11.60 -6.16
C LYS A 201 -1.93 -11.58 -6.94
N LEU A 202 -2.46 -10.38 -7.18
CA LEU A 202 -3.65 -10.12 -7.98
C LEU A 202 -3.56 -10.86 -9.32
N TYR A 203 -4.57 -11.68 -9.57
CA TYR A 203 -4.75 -12.38 -10.84
C TYR A 203 -6.24 -12.46 -11.12
N LEU A 204 -6.65 -12.07 -12.33
CA LEU A 204 -8.04 -12.16 -12.77
C LEU A 204 -8.12 -13.36 -13.70
N GLN A 205 -8.87 -14.39 -13.30
CA GLN A 205 -9.18 -15.50 -14.18
C GLN A 205 -10.03 -14.97 -15.35
N SER A 206 -9.65 -15.34 -16.57
CA SER A 206 -10.52 -15.12 -17.72
C SER A 206 -11.77 -15.96 -17.51
N SER A 207 -12.93 -15.33 -17.41
CA SER A 207 -14.18 -16.07 -17.58
C SER A 207 -14.21 -16.61 -19.02
N PRO A 208 -14.50 -17.91 -19.26
CA PRO A 208 -14.85 -18.35 -20.59
C PRO A 208 -16.01 -17.46 -21.06
N ARG A 209 -15.83 -16.72 -22.16
CA ARG A 209 -16.99 -16.11 -22.81
C ARG A 209 -18.01 -17.22 -22.99
N GLY A 210 -19.20 -17.05 -22.41
CA GLY A 210 -20.28 -18.00 -22.58
C GLY A 210 -20.35 -18.37 -24.06
N SER A 211 -20.39 -19.67 -24.35
CA SER A 211 -20.53 -20.16 -25.71
C SER A 211 -21.66 -19.39 -26.38
N ASP A 212 -21.31 -18.57 -27.38
CA ASP A 212 -22.29 -17.96 -28.27
C ASP A 212 -23.06 -19.12 -28.90
N SER A 213 -24.30 -19.29 -28.44
CA SER A 213 -25.25 -20.20 -29.05
C SER A 213 -25.81 -19.47 -30.26
N THR A 214 -25.22 -19.74 -31.43
CA THR A 214 -25.87 -19.57 -32.73
C THR A 214 -26.95 -20.63 -32.91
#